data_AF-A0A0N0M2Y5-F1
#
_entry.id   AF-A0A0N0M2Y5-F1
#
_cell.length_a   1.000
_cell.length_b   1.000
_cell.length_c   1.000
_cell.angle_alpha   90.00
_cell.angle_beta   90.00
_cell.angle_gamma   90.00
#
_symmetry.space_group_name_H-M   'P 1'
#
loop_
_entity.id
_entity.type
_entity.pdbx_description
1 polymer ?
#
loop_
_entity_poly.entity_id
_entity_poly.type
_entity_poly.pdbx_seq_one_letter_code
_entity_poly.pdbx_strand_id
1 'polypeptide(L)'
;MRSAHQFRQDILAGFDAGQDLDLDLSSLVEVDLAFLEIVYSARDHWMRAGRELRLAHPAGGPVAALLERAGFLTDPTPQDLEFWFHGELPQ
;
A
#
# COMPACT_ATOMS: atom_id res chain seq x y z
N MET A 1 -1.52 -16.44 -7.02
CA MET A 1 -1.45 -15.84 -5.67
C MET A 1 -0.01 -15.43 -5.42
N ARG A 2 0.28 -14.12 -5.27
CA ARG A 2 1.61 -13.67 -4.82
C ARG A 2 1.65 -13.84 -3.30
N SER A 3 2.66 -14.51 -2.75
CA SER A 3 2.80 -14.62 -1.30
C SER A 3 3.28 -13.30 -0.71
N ALA A 4 2.96 -13.03 0.57
CA ALA A 4 3.47 -11.88 1.31
C ALA A 4 5.01 -11.81 1.27
N HIS A 5 5.70 -12.96 1.28
CA HIS A 5 7.15 -13.03 1.15
C HIS A 5 7.64 -12.48 -0.19
N GLN A 6 7.03 -12.92 -1.30
CA GLN A 6 7.42 -12.44 -2.64
C GLN A 6 7.16 -10.93 -2.75
N PHE A 7 6.00 -10.47 -2.28
CA PHE A 7 5.68 -9.04 -2.28
C PHE A 7 6.72 -8.22 -1.51
N ARG A 8 7.12 -8.69 -0.31
CA ARG A 8 8.19 -8.04 0.47
C ARG A 8 9.51 -7.98 -0.30
N GLN A 9 9.89 -9.05 -1.00
CA GLN A 9 11.12 -9.05 -1.79
C GLN A 9 11.08 -8.03 -2.93
N ASP A 10 9.93 -7.93 -3.62
CA ASP A 10 9.77 -6.96 -4.71
C ASP A 10 9.82 -5.52 -4.20
N ILE A 11 9.22 -5.26 -3.03
CA ILE A 11 9.33 -3.97 -2.34
C ILE A 11 10.80 -3.67 -2.02
N LEU A 12 11.53 -4.59 -1.36
CA LEU A 12 12.93 -4.34 -1.00
C LEU A 12 13.82 -4.09 -2.22
N ALA A 13 13.60 -4.81 -3.32
CA ALA A 13 14.31 -4.57 -4.57
C ALA A 13 14.07 -3.15 -5.11
N GLY A 14 12.84 -2.63 -5.01
CA GLY A 14 12.55 -1.24 -5.35
C GLY A 14 13.27 -0.23 -4.45
N PHE A 15 13.41 -0.54 -3.15
CA PHE A 15 14.14 0.32 -2.22
C PHE A 15 15.63 0.39 -2.56
N ASP A 16 16.23 -0.77 -2.82
CA ASP A 16 17.65 -0.92 -3.13
C ASP A 16 18.03 -0.25 -4.45
N ALA A 17 17.08 -0.14 -5.39
CA ALA A 17 17.24 0.66 -6.60
C ALA A 17 17.38 2.17 -6.34
N GLY A 18 17.08 2.63 -5.12
CA GLY A 18 17.28 4.02 -4.68
C GLY A 18 16.30 5.02 -5.28
N GLN A 19 15.14 4.54 -5.76
CA GLN A 19 14.14 5.35 -6.47
C GLN A 19 12.84 5.49 -5.68
N ASP A 20 12.07 6.52 -6.03
CA ASP A 20 10.65 6.56 -5.69
C ASP A 20 9.92 5.39 -6.35
N LEU A 21 8.82 4.94 -5.75
CA LEU A 21 8.09 3.76 -6.20
C LEU A 21 6.60 4.04 -6.28
N ASP A 22 6.02 3.87 -7.47
CA ASP A 22 4.58 3.85 -7.69
C ASP A 22 4.10 2.39 -7.75
N LEU A 23 3.30 1.97 -6.77
CA LEU A 23 2.75 0.62 -6.65
C LEU A 23 1.45 0.48 -7.42
N ASP A 24 1.44 -0.37 -8.44
CA ASP A 24 0.20 -0.80 -9.10
C ASP A 24 -0.36 -2.04 -8.40
N LEU A 25 -1.50 -1.85 -7.74
CA LEU A 25 -2.23 -2.87 -7.00
C LEU A 25 -3.47 -3.40 -7.75
N SER A 26 -3.73 -2.91 -8.96
CA SER A 26 -4.97 -3.17 -9.72
C SER A 26 -5.16 -4.64 -10.12
N SER A 27 -4.07 -5.40 -10.24
CA SER A 27 -4.09 -6.81 -10.63
C SER A 27 -4.23 -7.79 -9.44
N LEU A 28 -4.32 -7.27 -8.21
CA LEU A 28 -4.48 -8.10 -7.03
C LEU A 28 -5.88 -8.70 -6.97
N VAL A 29 -5.94 -10.00 -6.73
CA VAL A 29 -7.19 -10.78 -6.63
C VAL A 29 -7.51 -11.18 -5.19
N GLU A 30 -6.49 -11.25 -4.33
CA GLU A 30 -6.60 -11.63 -2.92
C GLU A 30 -5.44 -10.99 -2.15
N VAL A 31 -5.72 -10.51 -0.94
CA VAL A 31 -4.74 -9.94 -0.01
C VAL A 31 -5.09 -10.32 1.42
N ASP A 32 -4.07 -10.41 2.26
CA ASP A 32 -4.18 -10.66 3.69
C ASP A 32 -3.65 -9.48 4.51
N LEU A 33 -3.74 -9.55 5.84
CA LEU A 33 -3.28 -8.48 6.71
C LEU A 33 -1.76 -8.23 6.60
N ALA A 34 -0.97 -9.30 6.37
CA ALA A 34 0.48 -9.19 6.22
C ALA A 34 0.85 -8.34 5.00
N PHE A 35 0.06 -8.38 3.92
CA PHE A 35 0.22 -7.47 2.79
C PHE A 35 0.12 -6.00 3.22
N LEU A 36 -0.91 -5.62 4.00
CA LEU A 36 -1.06 -4.25 4.47
C LEU A 36 0.10 -3.82 5.37
N GLU A 37 0.53 -4.70 6.30
CA GLU A 37 1.67 -4.44 7.18
C GLU A 37 2.96 -4.18 6.39
N ILE A 38 3.20 -4.93 5.30
CA ILE A 38 4.33 -4.70 4.41
C ILE A 38 4.22 -3.34 3.72
N VAL A 39 3.05 -2.96 3.19
CA VAL A 39 2.86 -1.66 2.54
C VAL A 39 3.11 -0.51 3.52
N TYR A 40 2.56 -0.58 4.73
CA TYR A 40 2.76 0.43 5.77
C TYR A 40 4.23 0.55 6.17
N SER A 41 4.89 -0.58 6.41
CA SER A 41 6.31 -0.61 6.77
C SER A 41 7.19 -0.06 5.65
N ALA A 42 6.88 -0.39 4.39
CA ALA A 42 7.58 0.11 3.23
C ALA A 42 7.42 1.62 3.10
N ARG A 43 6.20 2.13 3.25
CA ARG A 43 5.93 3.57 3.19
C ARG A 43 6.74 4.36 4.22
N ASP A 44 6.74 3.92 5.48
CA ASP A 44 7.57 4.53 6.53
C ASP A 44 9.07 4.45 6.19
N HIS A 45 9.52 3.33 5.61
CA HIS A 45 10.90 3.16 5.20
C HIS A 45 11.33 4.13 4.08
N TRP A 46 10.49 4.33 3.07
CA TRP A 46 10.73 5.33 2.01
C TRP A 46 10.74 6.75 2.57
N MET A 47 9.76 7.10 3.40
CA MET A 47 9.68 8.42 4.03
C MET A 47 10.94 8.74 4.84
N ARG A 48 11.43 7.79 5.65
CA ARG A 48 12.68 7.96 6.41
C ARG A 48 13.91 8.12 5.52
N ALA A 49 13.89 7.55 4.33
CA ALA A 49 14.95 7.70 3.33
C ALA A 49 14.81 9.00 2.50
N GLY A 50 13.81 9.84 2.76
CA GLY A 50 13.53 11.05 1.98
C GLY A 50 13.01 10.75 0.57
N ARG A 51 12.39 9.58 0.38
CA ARG A 51 11.82 9.11 -0.89
C ARG A 51 10.33 8.89 -0.76
N GLU A 52 9.66 8.75 -1.89
CA GLU A 52 8.22 8.53 -1.96
C GLU A 52 7.86 7.11 -2.41
N LEU A 53 6.93 6.50 -1.68
CA LEU A 53 6.22 5.30 -2.11
C LEU A 53 4.74 5.67 -2.20
N ARG A 54 4.17 5.56 -3.39
CA ARG A 54 2.79 5.97 -3.72
C ARG A 54 2.03 4.82 -4.36
N LEU A 55 0.72 4.92 -4.44
CA LEU A 55 -0.09 4.02 -5.26
C LEU A 55 -0.30 4.64 -6.64
N ALA A 56 -0.12 3.84 -7.70
CA ALA A 56 -0.38 4.26 -9.07
C ALA A 56 -1.86 4.61 -9.29
N HIS A 57 -2.75 3.93 -8.55
CA HIS A 57 -4.19 4.13 -8.57
C HIS A 57 -4.75 4.04 -7.14
N PRO A 58 -5.88 4.70 -6.84
CA PRO A 58 -6.60 4.48 -5.59
C PRO A 58 -6.82 2.99 -5.33
N ALA A 59 -6.72 2.58 -4.06
CA ALA A 59 -6.99 1.24 -3.63
C ALA A 59 -8.43 0.87 -3.98
N GLY A 60 -8.57 -0.26 -4.68
CA GLY A 60 -9.86 -0.82 -5.07
C GLY A 60 -9.92 -2.32 -4.76
N GLY A 61 -11.06 -2.92 -5.10
CA GLY A 61 -11.26 -4.36 -5.07
C GLY A 61 -10.85 -5.00 -3.73
N PRO A 62 -10.00 -6.04 -3.73
CA PRO A 62 -9.67 -6.79 -2.51
C PRO A 62 -8.88 -5.96 -1.49
N VAL A 63 -8.12 -4.94 -1.92
CA VAL A 63 -7.37 -4.07 -1.01
C VAL A 63 -8.32 -3.15 -0.24
N ALA A 64 -9.22 -2.46 -0.94
CA ALA A 64 -10.24 -1.62 -0.31
C ALA A 64 -11.13 -2.44 0.65
N ALA A 65 -11.58 -3.62 0.22
CA ALA A 65 -12.39 -4.52 1.04
C ALA A 65 -11.63 -5.07 2.27
N LEU A 66 -10.31 -5.17 2.22
CA LEU A 66 -9.49 -5.56 3.37
C LEU A 66 -9.32 -4.39 4.34
N LEU A 67 -9.01 -3.18 3.84
CA LEU A 67 -8.92 -1.97 4.65
C LEU A 67 -10.21 -1.73 5.44
N GLU A 68 -11.37 -1.88 4.79
CA GLU A 68 -12.68 -1.75 5.43
C GLU A 68 -12.87 -2.79 6.54
N ARG A 69 -12.78 -4.09 6.24
CA ARG A 69 -13.04 -5.15 7.24
C ARG A 69 -12.05 -5.16 8.40
N ALA A 70 -10.83 -4.67 8.16
CA ALA A 70 -9.79 -4.57 9.18
C ALA A 70 -9.88 -3.27 10.00
N GLY A 71 -10.88 -2.41 9.72
CA GLY A 71 -11.15 -1.20 10.49
C GLY A 71 -10.26 0.00 10.16
N PHE A 72 -9.44 -0.09 9.11
CA PHE A 72 -8.56 1.02 8.69
C PHE A 72 -9.35 2.22 8.14
N LEU A 73 -10.62 2.02 7.78
CA LEU A 73 -11.50 3.08 7.26
C LEU A 73 -12.45 3.68 8.33
N THR A 74 -12.37 3.24 9.59
CA THR A 74 -13.30 3.69 10.64
C THR A 74 -12.99 5.10 11.18
N ASP A 75 -11.74 5.55 11.06
CA ASP A 75 -11.29 6.93 11.35
C ASP A 75 -9.92 7.17 10.67
N PRO A 76 -9.86 7.19 9.33
CA PRO A 76 -8.60 7.22 8.63
C PRO A 76 -7.92 8.58 8.80
N THR A 77 -6.61 8.57 9.01
CA THR A 77 -5.86 9.84 9.01
C THR A 77 -5.88 10.46 7.60
N PRO A 78 -5.74 11.79 7.46
CA PRO A 78 -5.59 12.41 6.14
C PRO A 78 -4.44 11.80 5.33
N GLN A 79 -3.40 11.35 6.01
CA GLN A 79 -2.23 10.72 5.40
C GLN A 79 -2.54 9.31 4.88
N ASP A 80 -3.45 8.58 5.52
CA ASP A 80 -3.96 7.30 5.05
C ASP A 80 -4.92 7.49 3.88
N LEU A 81 -5.82 8.46 3.96
CA LEU A 81 -6.73 8.82 2.86
C LEU A 81 -5.97 9.23 1.60
N GLU A 82 -4.96 10.09 1.76
CA GLU A 82 -4.11 10.53 0.65
C GLU A 82 -3.40 9.34 0.00
N PHE A 83 -2.84 8.44 0.80
CA PHE A 83 -2.08 7.31 0.26
C PHE A 83 -2.97 6.26 -0.39
N TRP A 84 -4.01 5.81 0.32
CA TRP A 84 -4.86 4.72 -0.14
C TRP A 84 -5.86 5.17 -1.19
N PHE A 85 -6.36 6.40 -1.13
CA PHE A 85 -7.46 6.83 -1.99
C PHE A 85 -7.24 8.18 -2.67
N HIS A 86 -6.01 8.70 -2.67
CA HIS A 86 -5.65 9.98 -3.30
C HIS A 86 -6.52 11.15 -2.79
N GLY A 87 -6.88 11.08 -1.50
CA GLY A 87 -7.53 12.18 -0.77
C GLY A 87 -9.03 12.02 -0.54
N GLU A 88 -9.72 11.10 -1.22
CA GLU A 88 -11.17 10.90 -1.06
C GLU A 88 -11.54 9.42 -1.01
N LEU A 89 -12.33 9.00 -0.01
CA LEU A 89 -12.83 7.62 0.06
C LEU A 89 -13.68 7.30 -1.20
N PRO A 90 -13.56 6.08 -1.76
CA PRO A 90 -14.41 5.65 -2.84
C PRO A 90 -15.89 5.69 -2.40
N GLN A 91 -16.74 6.31 -3.24
CA GLN A 91 -18.19 6.41 -3.06
C GLN A 91 -18.90 5.08 -3.35
#